data_AF-A0A957FWT7-F1
#
_entry.id   AF-A0A957FWT7-F1
#
_cell.length_a   1.000
_cell.length_b   1.000
_cell.length_c   1.000
_cell.angle_alpha   90.00
_cell.angle_beta   90.00
_cell.angle_gamma   90.00
#
_symmetry.space_group_name_H-M   'P 1'
#
loop_
_entity.id
_entity.type
_entity.pdbx_description
1 polymer ?
#
loop_
_entity_poly.entity_id
_entity_poly.type
_entity_poly.pdbx_seq_one_letter_code
_entity_poly.pdbx_strand_id
1 'polypeptide(L)'
;MNSISERLDPFFESIGIEPQAMGMSGRKYNGVYKGRTLKADCSYRSRTRYAGPVRYRSYNGHRLNFTMGTPLKTRLILASAGTVAGGIAAFINRRSGMTLMEDLGPDFAHLTVWAHDPAWVRQLLAQPGALEMINHLLPPGELPPNIAVNLQPDQLLYSQRVALGKVTPGRARNWVTALENLLILAERSPAPGRVAELSWYEKQARKNPTLVGCVTLSLIFGVVIAAGFAFTGFLLLVSFLLSSIG
;
A
#
# COMPACT_ATOMS: atom_id res chain seq x y z
N MET A 1 -11.98 -3.18 -26.52
CA MET A 1 -11.02 -2.71 -25.49
C MET A 1 -10.25 -3.92 -25.02
N ASN A 2 -8.93 -3.94 -25.18
CA ASN A 2 -8.13 -5.10 -24.77
C ASN A 2 -8.25 -5.34 -23.28
N SER A 3 -8.52 -6.59 -22.90
CA SER A 3 -8.65 -7.01 -21.51
C SER A 3 -7.34 -6.87 -20.72
N ILE A 4 -7.40 -6.90 -19.39
CA ILE A 4 -6.20 -6.92 -18.53
C ILE A 4 -5.31 -8.12 -18.88
N SER A 5 -5.93 -9.28 -19.12
CA SER A 5 -5.27 -10.53 -19.52
C SER A 5 -4.44 -10.35 -20.78
N GLU A 6 -5.01 -9.79 -21.85
CA GLU A 6 -4.28 -9.53 -23.10
C GLU A 6 -3.07 -8.61 -22.93
N ARG A 7 -3.08 -7.74 -21.90
CA ARG A 7 -2.01 -6.75 -21.66
C ARG A 7 -0.91 -7.23 -20.74
N LEU A 8 -1.21 -8.14 -19.82
CA LEU A 8 -0.29 -8.53 -18.76
C LEU A 8 0.11 -10.01 -18.82
N ASP A 9 -0.77 -10.90 -19.30
CA ASP A 9 -0.48 -12.33 -19.36
C ASP A 9 0.78 -12.61 -20.20
N PRO A 10 0.98 -12.03 -21.40
CA PRO A 10 2.20 -12.29 -22.19
C PRO A 10 3.49 -11.91 -21.45
N PHE A 11 3.45 -10.86 -20.62
CA PHE A 11 4.60 -10.48 -19.81
C PHE A 11 4.86 -11.50 -18.70
N PHE A 12 3.85 -11.83 -17.90
CA PHE A 12 4.01 -12.73 -16.77
C PHE A 12 4.38 -14.15 -17.22
N GLU A 13 3.76 -14.64 -18.31
CA GLU A 13 4.13 -15.91 -18.94
C GLU A 13 5.59 -15.90 -19.42
N SER A 14 6.07 -14.79 -20.01
CA SER A 14 7.46 -14.66 -20.46
C SER A 14 8.49 -14.71 -19.33
N ILE A 15 8.07 -14.53 -18.07
CA ILE A 15 8.94 -14.62 -16.89
C ILE A 15 8.59 -15.83 -16.00
N GLY A 16 7.84 -16.80 -16.52
CA GLY A 16 7.48 -18.04 -15.82
C GLY A 16 6.48 -17.86 -14.68
N ILE A 17 5.68 -16.79 -14.72
CA ILE A 17 4.64 -16.53 -13.72
C ILE A 17 3.28 -16.85 -14.30
N GLU A 18 2.59 -17.77 -13.65
CA GLU A 18 1.29 -18.23 -14.10
C GLU A 18 0.18 -17.25 -13.69
N PRO A 19 -0.73 -16.92 -14.63
CA PRO A 19 -1.95 -16.23 -14.29
C PRO A 19 -2.88 -17.15 -13.49
N GLN A 20 -3.45 -16.61 -12.41
CA GLN A 20 -4.55 -17.29 -11.71
C GLN A 20 -5.88 -17.10 -12.46
N ALA A 21 -6.86 -17.94 -12.12
CA ALA A 21 -8.23 -17.79 -12.60
C ALA A 21 -8.71 -16.34 -12.40
N MET A 22 -9.31 -15.77 -13.44
CA MET A 22 -9.81 -14.40 -13.40
C MET A 22 -10.94 -14.32 -12.37
N GLY A 23 -10.76 -13.46 -11.36
CA GLY A 23 -11.80 -13.21 -10.36
C GLY A 23 -12.69 -12.05 -10.77
N MET A 24 -13.83 -11.90 -10.09
CA MET A 24 -14.75 -10.75 -10.29
C MET A 24 -14.05 -9.38 -10.13
N SER A 25 -12.97 -9.31 -9.37
CA SER A 25 -12.26 -8.07 -9.06
C SER A 25 -11.07 -7.77 -9.97
N GLY A 26 -10.59 -8.72 -10.79
CA GLY A 26 -9.37 -8.52 -11.58
C GLY A 26 -8.58 -9.79 -11.89
N ARG A 27 -7.35 -9.59 -12.35
CA ARG A 27 -6.39 -10.64 -12.73
C ARG A 27 -5.26 -10.70 -11.72
N LYS A 28 -4.92 -11.91 -11.28
CA LYS A 28 -3.86 -12.18 -10.29
C LYS A 28 -2.79 -13.06 -10.89
N TYR A 29 -1.58 -12.90 -10.40
CA TYR A 29 -0.38 -13.61 -10.83
C TYR A 29 0.40 -14.03 -9.58
N ASN A 30 0.94 -15.25 -9.60
CA ASN A 30 1.75 -15.77 -8.51
C ASN A 30 2.79 -16.73 -9.07
N GLY A 31 4.05 -16.52 -8.72
CA GLY A 31 5.12 -17.40 -9.18
C GLY A 31 6.45 -17.05 -8.54
N VAL A 32 7.52 -17.58 -9.14
CA VAL A 32 8.90 -17.32 -8.72
C VAL A 32 9.60 -16.53 -9.83
N TYR A 33 10.14 -15.37 -9.48
CA TYR A 33 10.96 -14.55 -10.36
C TYR A 33 12.35 -14.40 -9.74
N LYS A 34 13.39 -14.83 -10.48
CA LYS A 34 14.80 -14.75 -10.03
C LYS A 34 15.03 -15.29 -8.60
N GLY A 35 14.36 -16.39 -8.25
CA GLY A 35 14.48 -17.03 -6.93
C GLY A 35 13.62 -16.42 -5.81
N ARG A 36 12.78 -15.43 -6.13
CA ARG A 36 11.89 -14.76 -5.16
C ARG A 36 10.44 -15.02 -5.50
N THR A 37 9.60 -15.05 -4.47
CA THR A 37 8.15 -15.04 -4.70
C THR A 37 7.75 -13.69 -5.30
N LEU A 38 7.01 -13.71 -6.41
CA LEU A 38 6.41 -12.53 -7.02
C LEU A 38 4.90 -12.74 -7.15
N LYS A 39 4.13 -11.88 -6.49
CA LYS A 39 2.68 -11.79 -6.63
C LYS A 39 2.32 -10.47 -7.31
N ALA A 40 1.38 -10.52 -8.24
CA ALA A 40 0.81 -9.30 -8.80
C ALA A 40 -0.73 -9.38 -8.84
N ASP A 41 -1.37 -8.24 -8.65
CA ASP A 41 -2.83 -8.08 -8.75
C ASP A 41 -3.12 -6.83 -9.56
N CYS A 42 -3.92 -6.97 -10.61
CA CYS A 42 -4.47 -5.85 -11.36
C CYS A 42 -5.99 -5.91 -11.27
N SER A 43 -6.55 -5.00 -10.47
CA SER A 43 -7.98 -4.99 -10.14
C SER A 43 -8.69 -3.74 -10.64
N TYR A 44 -9.87 -3.93 -11.25
CA TYR A 44 -10.71 -2.83 -11.73
C TYR A 44 -11.26 -2.04 -10.54
N ARG A 45 -11.19 -0.70 -10.61
CA ARG A 45 -11.75 0.19 -9.57
C ARG A 45 -12.77 1.14 -10.18
N SER A 46 -13.97 1.11 -9.61
CA SER A 46 -15.02 2.10 -9.87
C SER A 46 -15.54 2.66 -8.55
N ARG A 47 -16.17 3.83 -8.60
CA ARG A 47 -16.90 4.41 -7.47
C ARG A 47 -18.27 4.83 -7.94
N THR A 48 -19.28 4.54 -7.13
CA THR A 48 -20.62 5.07 -7.34
C THR A 48 -20.60 6.58 -7.08
N ARG A 49 -21.09 7.36 -8.03
CA ARG A 49 -21.35 8.80 -7.90
C ARG A 49 -22.85 9.05 -8.05
N TYR A 50 -23.26 10.20 -7.53
CA TYR A 50 -24.64 10.67 -7.56
C TYR A 50 -24.65 12.06 -8.17
N ALA A 51 -25.53 12.28 -9.14
CA ALA A 51 -25.86 13.58 -9.71
C ALA A 51 -27.36 13.80 -9.53
N GLY A 52 -27.74 14.38 -8.40
CA GLY A 52 -29.12 14.39 -7.93
C GLY A 52 -29.65 12.96 -7.73
N PRO A 53 -30.79 12.58 -8.34
CA PRO A 53 -31.34 11.22 -8.24
C PRO A 53 -30.58 10.20 -9.10
N VAL A 54 -29.72 10.64 -10.02
CA VAL A 54 -29.04 9.73 -10.95
C VAL A 54 -27.83 9.10 -10.29
N ARG A 55 -27.89 7.77 -10.14
CA ARG A 55 -26.77 6.93 -9.70
C ARG A 55 -25.98 6.45 -10.92
N TYR A 56 -24.68 6.74 -10.97
CA TYR A 56 -23.80 6.22 -12.03
C TYR A 56 -22.47 5.71 -11.47
N ARG A 57 -21.84 4.77 -12.18
CA ARG A 57 -20.51 4.26 -11.82
C ARG A 57 -19.44 5.04 -12.59
N SER A 58 -18.59 5.74 -11.85
CA SER A 58 -17.43 6.41 -12.40
C SER A 58 -16.21 5.50 -12.31
N TYR A 59 -15.56 5.25 -13.45
CA TYR A 59 -14.34 4.47 -13.50
C TYR A 59 -13.17 5.27 -12.92
N ASN A 60 -12.44 4.66 -11.99
CA ASN A 60 -11.34 5.29 -11.27
C ASN A 60 -9.96 4.71 -11.68
N GLY A 61 -9.88 3.91 -12.74
CA GLY A 61 -8.64 3.22 -13.10
C GLY A 61 -8.58 1.78 -12.58
N HIS A 62 -7.41 1.19 -12.73
CA HIS A 62 -7.05 -0.10 -12.16
C HIS A 62 -6.11 0.12 -10.98
N ARG A 63 -6.25 -0.71 -9.94
CA ARG A 63 -5.26 -0.82 -8.89
C ARG A 63 -4.29 -1.93 -9.29
N LEU A 64 -3.03 -1.57 -9.40
CA LEU A 64 -1.95 -2.50 -9.64
C LEU A 64 -1.16 -2.66 -8.35
N ASN A 65 -0.94 -3.90 -7.94
CA ASN A 65 -0.10 -4.25 -6.80
C ASN A 65 0.92 -5.28 -7.25
N PHE A 66 2.17 -5.08 -6.86
CA PHE A 66 3.21 -6.10 -6.92
C PHE A 66 3.72 -6.36 -5.51
N THR A 67 4.09 -7.60 -5.23
CA THR A 67 4.66 -8.04 -3.97
C THR A 67 5.80 -8.99 -4.26
N MET A 68 7.01 -8.64 -3.83
CA MET A 68 8.20 -9.45 -3.97
C MET A 68 8.69 -9.92 -2.60
N GLY A 69 9.05 -11.19 -2.47
CA GLY A 69 9.67 -11.72 -1.26
C GLY A 69 11.11 -11.23 -1.06
N THR A 70 11.47 -10.95 0.19
CA THR A 70 12.83 -10.53 0.59
C THR A 70 13.15 -11.05 1.99
N PRO A 71 14.41 -11.38 2.32
CA PRO A 71 14.83 -11.72 3.68
C PRO A 71 14.86 -10.52 4.63
N LEU A 72 14.75 -9.28 4.13
CA LEU A 72 14.88 -8.08 4.96
C LEU A 72 13.78 -8.02 6.04
N LYS A 73 14.22 -7.74 7.27
CA LYS A 73 13.36 -7.61 8.46
C LYS A 73 13.29 -6.15 8.92
N THR A 74 12.93 -5.24 8.03
CA THR A 74 12.80 -3.81 8.34
C THR A 74 11.54 -3.22 7.70
N ARG A 75 11.26 -1.95 7.96
CA ARG A 75 10.17 -1.21 7.30
C ARG A 75 10.71 0.06 6.63
N LEU A 76 10.25 0.30 5.41
CA LEU A 76 10.48 1.52 4.65
C LEU A 76 9.23 1.84 3.81
N ILE A 77 8.78 3.09 3.82
CA ILE A 77 7.73 3.57 2.93
C ILE A 77 8.30 4.74 2.13
N LEU A 78 8.21 4.65 0.80
CA LEU A 78 8.42 5.73 -0.16
C LEU A 78 7.08 6.00 -0.83
N ALA A 79 6.48 7.17 -0.63
CA ALA A 79 5.16 7.50 -1.16
C ALA A 79 5.11 8.93 -1.71
N SER A 80 4.12 9.23 -2.55
CA SER A 80 3.89 10.60 -3.05
C SER A 80 3.71 11.62 -1.92
N ALA A 81 4.46 12.73 -2.00
CA ALA A 81 4.23 13.92 -1.19
C ALA A 81 2.83 14.48 -1.49
N GLY A 82 2.02 14.71 -0.46
CA GLY A 82 0.65 15.23 -0.61
C GLY A 82 -0.47 14.18 -0.55
N THR A 83 -0.17 12.91 -0.26
CA THR A 83 -1.23 11.94 0.03
C THR A 83 -1.88 12.28 1.39
N VAL A 84 -3.13 12.79 1.36
CA VAL A 84 -3.97 13.35 2.45
C VAL A 84 -4.20 12.44 3.69
N ALA A 85 -3.49 11.33 3.84
CA ALA A 85 -3.59 10.48 5.02
C ALA A 85 -2.78 10.99 6.25
N GLY A 86 -2.29 12.24 6.22
CA GLY A 86 -1.23 12.77 7.07
C GLY A 86 -1.34 12.43 8.56
N GLY A 87 -2.48 12.68 9.20
CA GLY A 87 -2.63 12.43 10.64
C GLY A 87 -2.68 10.95 11.01
N ILE A 88 -3.61 10.20 10.42
CA ILE A 88 -3.84 8.78 10.77
C ILE A 88 -2.69 7.91 10.27
N ALA A 89 -2.21 8.11 9.04
CA ALA A 89 -1.07 7.35 8.53
C ALA A 89 0.21 7.67 9.29
N ALA A 90 0.48 8.94 9.63
CA ALA A 90 1.63 9.26 10.47
C ALA A 90 1.51 8.63 11.86
N PHE A 91 0.32 8.65 12.46
CA PHE A 91 0.08 7.98 13.75
C PHE A 91 0.35 6.48 13.68
N ILE A 92 -0.19 5.79 12.67
CA ILE A 92 0.03 4.34 12.45
C ILE A 92 1.52 4.05 12.20
N ASN A 93 2.18 4.89 11.40
CA ASN A 93 3.59 4.74 11.07
C ASN A 93 4.48 4.90 12.31
N ARG A 94 4.24 5.94 13.12
CA ARG A 94 4.93 6.16 14.39
C ARG A 94 4.69 5.02 15.37
N ARG A 95 3.45 4.54 15.48
CA ARG A 95 3.10 3.38 16.32
C ARG A 95 3.82 2.11 15.87
N SER A 96 4.14 2.01 14.59
CA SER A 96 4.93 0.91 14.01
C SER A 96 6.45 1.12 14.13
N GLY A 97 6.90 2.13 14.88
CA GLY A 97 8.31 2.45 15.10
C GLY A 97 8.99 3.17 13.94
N MET A 98 8.23 3.68 12.96
CA MET A 98 8.80 4.38 11.81
C MET A 98 8.95 5.88 12.08
N THR A 99 10.04 6.45 11.59
CA THR A 99 10.36 7.88 11.65
C THR A 99 10.25 8.50 10.27
N LEU A 100 9.65 9.69 10.18
CA LEU A 100 9.62 10.47 8.95
C LEU A 100 11.03 11.04 8.69
N MET A 101 11.53 10.90 7.47
CA MET A 101 12.83 11.43 7.06
C MET A 101 12.63 12.73 6.28
N GLU A 102 12.95 13.86 6.91
CA GLU A 102 12.75 15.21 6.33
C GLU A 102 14.00 15.73 5.60
N ASP A 103 15.16 15.09 5.81
CA ASP A 103 16.50 15.58 5.46
C ASP A 103 17.15 14.84 4.27
N LEU A 104 16.36 14.30 3.35
CA LEU A 104 16.86 13.45 2.25
C LEU A 104 17.43 14.23 1.03
N GLY A 105 17.33 15.56 1.02
CA GLY A 105 17.81 16.40 -0.07
C GLY A 105 16.79 16.59 -1.21
N PRO A 106 17.15 17.38 -2.24
CA PRO A 106 16.21 17.83 -3.27
C PRO A 106 15.68 16.71 -4.17
N ASP A 107 16.48 15.66 -4.41
CA ASP A 107 16.13 14.55 -5.30
C ASP A 107 14.95 13.71 -4.79
N PHE A 108 14.61 13.82 -3.50
CA PHE A 108 13.52 13.11 -2.85
C PHE A 108 12.40 14.05 -2.37
N ALA A 109 12.43 15.34 -2.73
CA ALA A 109 11.48 16.33 -2.23
C ALA A 109 10.02 16.04 -2.63
N HIS A 110 9.78 15.29 -3.71
CA HIS A 110 8.45 14.84 -4.13
C HIS A 110 7.95 13.59 -3.38
N LEU A 111 8.75 13.04 -2.47
CA LEU A 111 8.41 11.83 -1.73
C LEU A 111 8.27 12.09 -0.23
N THR A 112 7.33 11.38 0.38
CA THR A 112 7.27 11.16 1.82
C THR A 112 7.99 9.85 2.13
N VAL A 113 9.04 9.92 2.95
CA VAL A 113 9.85 8.76 3.32
C VAL A 113 9.72 8.44 4.80
N TRP A 114 9.24 7.24 5.11
CA TRP A 114 9.20 6.72 6.48
C TRP A 114 10.14 5.53 6.62
N ALA A 115 10.97 5.53 7.66
CA ALA A 115 11.95 4.48 7.90
C ALA A 115 11.88 3.97 9.33
N HIS A 116 11.91 2.65 9.50
CA HIS A 116 12.16 2.04 10.81
C HIS A 116 13.62 2.20 11.25
N ASP A 117 14.53 2.14 10.28
CA ASP A 117 15.97 2.37 10.44
C ASP A 117 16.43 3.49 9.50
N PRO A 118 16.41 4.76 9.95
CA PRO A 118 16.80 5.90 9.11
C PRO A 118 18.26 5.86 8.66
N ALA A 119 19.17 5.30 9.46
CA ALA A 119 20.59 5.21 9.09
C ALA A 119 20.79 4.25 7.93
N TRP A 120 20.16 3.07 8.00
CA TRP A 120 20.15 2.10 6.91
C TRP A 120 19.51 2.65 5.64
N VAL A 121 18.38 3.37 5.75
CA VAL A 121 17.73 3.97 4.57
C VAL A 121 18.62 5.01 3.90
N ARG A 122 19.34 5.85 4.67
CA ARG A 122 20.31 6.79 4.08
C ARG A 122 21.41 6.06 3.29
N GLN A 123 21.91 4.94 3.81
CA GLN A 123 22.91 4.13 3.11
C GLN A 123 22.34 3.52 1.82
N LEU A 124 21.12 2.97 1.87
CA LEU A 124 20.43 2.45 0.67
C LEU A 124 20.25 3.55 -0.38
N LEU A 125 19.76 4.72 0.02
CA LEU A 125 19.50 5.83 -0.90
C LEU A 125 20.80 6.44 -1.47
N ALA A 126 21.91 6.32 -0.74
CA ALA A 126 23.23 6.73 -1.21
C ALA A 126 23.87 5.74 -2.21
N GLN A 127 23.30 4.55 -2.40
CA GLN A 127 23.86 3.59 -3.36
C GLN A 127 23.67 4.04 -4.81
N PRO A 128 24.68 3.83 -5.67
CA PRO A 128 24.54 4.06 -7.11
C PRO A 128 23.34 3.28 -7.68
N GLY A 129 22.48 3.97 -8.42
CA GLY A 129 21.29 3.39 -9.06
C GLY A 129 20.03 3.32 -8.18
N ALA A 130 20.12 3.55 -6.86
CA ALA A 130 18.93 3.54 -5.99
C ALA A 130 17.90 4.60 -6.42
N LEU A 131 18.37 5.83 -6.65
CA LEU A 131 17.53 6.93 -7.13
C LEU A 131 16.89 6.63 -8.50
N GLU A 132 17.64 6.01 -9.43
CA GLU A 132 17.13 5.63 -10.75
C GLU A 132 15.97 4.63 -10.62
N MET A 133 16.14 3.58 -9.81
CA MET A 133 15.09 2.58 -9.59
C MET A 133 13.87 3.19 -8.89
N ILE A 134 14.08 4.08 -7.93
CA ILE A 134 13.01 4.83 -7.27
C ILE A 134 12.28 5.70 -8.28
N ASN A 135 12.96 6.44 -9.15
CA ASN A 135 12.34 7.30 -10.15
C ASN A 135 11.59 6.50 -11.24
N HIS A 136 11.99 5.26 -11.54
CA HIS A 136 11.19 4.37 -12.39
C HIS A 136 9.87 3.96 -11.75
N LEU A 137 9.83 3.78 -10.42
CA LEU A 137 8.64 3.37 -9.68
C LEU A 137 7.76 4.56 -9.26
N LEU A 138 8.41 5.65 -8.86
CA LEU A 138 7.89 6.87 -8.25
C LEU A 138 8.52 8.09 -8.96
N PRO A 139 8.18 8.33 -10.24
CA PRO A 139 8.79 9.40 -11.03
C PRO A 139 8.57 10.78 -10.39
N PRO A 140 9.52 11.72 -10.55
CA PRO A 140 9.36 13.08 -10.07
C PRO A 140 8.16 13.77 -10.74
N GLY A 141 7.50 14.66 -10.01
CA GLY A 141 6.31 15.40 -10.46
C GLY A 141 5.02 14.95 -9.77
N GLU A 142 3.88 15.21 -10.41
CA GLU A 142 2.56 14.87 -9.86
C GLU A 142 2.32 13.35 -9.86
N LEU A 143 2.60 12.75 -8.71
CA LEU A 143 2.38 11.35 -8.46
C LEU A 143 0.90 11.07 -8.11
N PRO A 144 0.29 10.00 -8.67
CA PRO A 144 -1.07 9.63 -8.33
C PRO A 144 -1.23 9.40 -6.82
N PRO A 145 -2.39 9.73 -6.23
CA PRO A 145 -2.62 9.49 -4.82
C PRO A 145 -2.55 7.99 -4.51
N ASN A 146 -1.85 7.63 -3.42
CA ASN A 146 -1.61 6.26 -2.96
C ASN A 146 -0.61 5.44 -3.81
N ILE A 147 0.18 6.09 -4.67
CA ILE A 147 1.36 5.41 -5.21
C ILE A 147 2.41 5.30 -4.10
N ALA A 148 2.91 4.08 -3.88
CA ALA A 148 3.92 3.84 -2.85
C ALA A 148 4.73 2.58 -3.12
N VAL A 149 5.99 2.62 -2.69
CA VAL A 149 6.85 1.46 -2.46
C VAL A 149 6.92 1.26 -0.94
N ASN A 150 6.56 0.07 -0.46
CA ASN A 150 6.50 -0.26 0.96
C ASN A 150 7.27 -1.55 1.22
N LEU A 151 8.46 -1.44 1.80
CA LEU A 151 9.18 -2.55 2.38
C LEU A 151 8.59 -2.86 3.75
N GLN A 152 8.14 -4.09 3.93
CA GLN A 152 7.74 -4.65 5.20
C GLN A 152 8.62 -5.86 5.49
N PRO A 153 8.61 -6.40 6.73
CA PRO A 153 9.28 -7.67 6.98
C PRO A 153 8.77 -8.72 5.99
N ASP A 154 9.71 -9.40 5.34
CA ASP A 154 9.52 -10.46 4.35
C ASP A 154 9.07 -10.05 2.94
N GLN A 155 8.71 -8.78 2.71
CA GLN A 155 8.15 -8.39 1.41
C GLN A 155 8.36 -6.93 1.04
N LEU A 156 8.61 -6.67 -0.24
CA LEU A 156 8.51 -5.36 -0.87
C LEU A 156 7.19 -5.26 -1.64
N LEU A 157 6.37 -4.28 -1.31
CA LEU A 157 5.15 -3.94 -2.02
C LEU A 157 5.34 -2.72 -2.91
N TYR A 158 4.78 -2.77 -4.11
CA TYR A 158 4.53 -1.60 -4.93
C TYR A 158 3.05 -1.52 -5.24
N SER A 159 2.43 -0.37 -5.00
CA SER A 159 1.02 -0.15 -5.28
C SER A 159 0.85 1.14 -6.04
N GLN A 160 0.01 1.12 -7.07
CA GLN A 160 -0.37 2.33 -7.80
C GLN A 160 -1.78 2.21 -8.38
N ARG A 161 -2.37 3.37 -8.67
CA ARG A 161 -3.58 3.47 -9.50
C ARG A 161 -3.19 3.92 -10.90
N VAL A 162 -3.60 3.16 -11.90
CA VAL A 162 -3.19 3.38 -13.29
C VAL A 162 -4.36 3.20 -14.24
N ALA A 163 -4.42 4.00 -15.30
CA ALA A 163 -5.38 3.79 -16.38
C ALA A 163 -4.98 2.55 -17.19
N LEU A 164 -5.93 1.68 -17.56
CA LEU A 164 -5.65 0.43 -18.27
C LEU A 164 -4.82 0.63 -19.55
N GLY A 165 -5.08 1.69 -20.31
CA GLY A 165 -4.31 2.00 -21.53
C GLY A 165 -2.82 2.27 -21.27
N LYS A 166 -2.46 2.68 -20.05
CA LYS A 166 -1.06 2.90 -19.62
C LYS A 166 -0.39 1.64 -19.10
N VAL A 167 -1.13 0.54 -18.95
CA VAL A 167 -0.61 -0.78 -18.58
C VAL A 167 -0.23 -1.52 -19.86
N THR A 168 1.08 -1.70 -20.05
CA THR A 168 1.67 -2.43 -21.17
C THR A 168 2.65 -3.49 -20.65
N PRO A 169 2.92 -4.56 -21.41
CA PRO A 169 3.94 -5.56 -21.06
C PRO A 169 5.29 -4.93 -20.73
N GLY A 170 5.76 -3.98 -21.55
CA GLY A 170 7.03 -3.29 -21.34
C GLY A 170 7.06 -2.48 -20.05
N ARG A 171 5.97 -1.80 -19.70
CA ARG A 171 5.89 -1.04 -18.45
C ARG A 171 5.83 -1.95 -17.22
N ALA A 172 5.10 -3.06 -17.31
CA ALA A 172 5.08 -4.08 -16.27
C ALA A 172 6.48 -4.68 -16.03
N ARG A 173 7.20 -4.97 -17.12
CA ARG A 173 8.61 -5.40 -17.07
C ARG A 173 9.48 -4.37 -16.36
N ASN A 174 9.36 -3.10 -16.72
CA ASN A 174 10.17 -2.04 -16.09
C ASN A 174 9.88 -1.91 -14.59
N TRP A 175 8.62 -2.01 -14.17
CA TRP A 175 8.27 -1.99 -12.74
C TRP A 175 8.83 -3.20 -11.99
N VAL A 176 8.66 -4.40 -12.52
CA VAL A 176 9.20 -5.63 -11.91
C VAL A 176 10.73 -5.58 -11.83
N THR A 177 11.40 -5.17 -12.91
CA THR A 177 12.86 -5.01 -12.92
C THR A 177 13.34 -3.97 -11.93
N ALA A 178 12.68 -2.81 -11.84
CA ALA A 178 13.05 -1.76 -10.88
C ALA A 178 12.87 -2.22 -9.43
N LEU A 179 11.81 -2.97 -9.13
CA LEU A 179 11.60 -3.56 -7.79
C LEU A 179 12.67 -4.59 -7.44
N GLU A 180 12.99 -5.49 -8.38
CA GLU A 180 14.04 -6.50 -8.21
C GLU A 180 15.40 -5.83 -7.93
N ASN A 181 15.78 -4.85 -8.75
CA ASN A 181 17.04 -4.14 -8.61
C ASN A 181 17.10 -3.36 -7.30
N LEU A 182 16.00 -2.71 -6.89
CA LEU A 182 15.93 -2.02 -5.61
C LEU A 182 16.09 -2.99 -4.43
N LEU A 183 15.49 -4.19 -4.50
CA LEU A 183 15.69 -5.24 -3.50
C LEU A 183 17.14 -5.72 -3.45
N ILE A 184 17.78 -5.92 -4.60
CA ILE A 184 19.18 -6.32 -4.67
C ILE A 184 20.08 -5.27 -4.00
N LEU A 185 19.84 -3.98 -4.24
CA LEU A 185 20.58 -2.90 -3.56
C LEU A 185 20.31 -2.89 -2.04
N ALA A 186 19.05 -3.06 -1.64
CA ALA A 186 18.67 -3.12 -0.23
C ALA A 186 19.31 -4.31 0.50
N GLU A 187 19.41 -5.47 -0.13
CA GLU A 187 20.00 -6.68 0.46
C GLU A 187 21.53 -6.71 0.43
N ARG A 188 22.15 -5.99 -0.52
CA ARG A 188 23.61 -5.78 -0.54
C ARG A 188 24.07 -4.70 0.44
N SER A 189 23.16 -3.87 0.93
CA SER A 189 23.45 -2.93 2.02
C SER A 189 23.91 -3.69 3.26
N PRO A 190 24.65 -3.05 4.18
CA PRO A 190 24.79 -3.55 5.54
C PRO A 190 23.40 -3.92 6.10
N ALA A 191 23.34 -4.98 6.90
CA ALA A 191 22.08 -5.39 7.50
C ALA A 191 21.45 -4.23 8.30
N PRO A 192 20.12 -4.04 8.27
CA PRO A 192 19.47 -3.04 9.10
C PRO A 192 19.84 -3.24 10.57
N GLY A 193 20.25 -2.17 11.25
CA GLY A 193 20.56 -2.20 12.69
C GLY A 193 19.31 -2.36 13.54
N ARG A 194 18.12 -2.02 13.00
CA ARG A 194 16.83 -2.23 13.66
C ARG A 194 15.98 -3.26 12.93
N VAL A 195 15.71 -4.38 13.62
CA VAL A 195 14.80 -5.43 13.16
C VAL A 195 13.36 -5.06 13.49
N ALA A 196 12.49 -5.08 12.49
CA ALA A 196 11.06 -4.91 12.63
C ALA A 196 10.38 -6.29 12.66
N GLU A 197 9.62 -6.56 13.72
CA GLU A 197 8.78 -7.75 13.79
C GLU A 197 7.37 -7.48 13.28
N LEU A 198 6.78 -8.52 12.69
CA LEU A 198 5.36 -8.51 12.37
C LEU A 198 4.55 -8.63 13.65
N SER A 199 3.69 -7.65 13.87
CA SER A 199 2.65 -7.71 14.90
C SER A 199 1.71 -8.90 14.66
N TRP A 200 1.03 -9.34 15.72
CA TRP A 200 0.02 -10.39 15.62
C TRP A 200 -1.04 -10.05 14.57
N TYR A 201 -1.49 -8.80 14.54
CA TYR A 201 -2.47 -8.32 13.57
C TYR A 201 -1.95 -8.42 12.13
N GLU A 202 -0.70 -8.01 11.86
CA GLU A 202 -0.09 -8.13 10.53
C GLU A 202 0.06 -9.60 10.10
N LYS A 203 0.51 -10.47 11.01
CA LYS A 203 0.60 -11.92 10.75
C LYS A 203 -0.77 -12.48 10.37
N GLN A 204 -1.82 -12.11 11.10
CA GLN A 204 -3.17 -12.59 10.84
C GLN A 204 -3.76 -11.97 9.57
N ALA A 205 -3.49 -10.70 9.28
CA ALA A 205 -3.94 -10.04 8.06
C ALA A 205 -3.34 -10.67 6.80
N ARG A 206 -2.09 -11.17 6.89
CA ARG A 206 -1.44 -11.93 5.81
C ARG A 206 -2.04 -13.32 5.63
N LYS A 207 -2.39 -14.01 6.71
CA LYS A 207 -2.96 -15.37 6.67
C LYS A 207 -4.43 -15.37 6.25
N ASN A 208 -5.26 -14.49 6.82
CA ASN A 208 -6.70 -14.42 6.62
C ASN A 208 -7.17 -12.96 6.53
N PRO A 209 -6.93 -12.28 5.40
CA PRO A 209 -7.27 -10.87 5.24
C PRO A 209 -8.77 -10.59 5.41
N THR A 210 -9.64 -11.49 4.94
CA THR A 210 -11.10 -11.33 5.05
C THR A 210 -11.55 -11.35 6.51
N LEU A 211 -11.06 -12.30 7.30
CA LEU A 211 -11.43 -12.42 8.72
C LEU A 211 -10.98 -11.18 9.50
N VAL A 212 -9.73 -10.74 9.30
CA VAL A 212 -9.21 -9.54 9.96
C VAL A 212 -10.00 -8.30 9.56
N GLY A 213 -10.37 -8.19 8.27
CA GLY A 213 -11.25 -7.14 7.79
C GLY A 213 -12.61 -7.14 8.51
N CYS A 214 -13.26 -8.30 8.63
CA CYS A 214 -14.52 -8.44 9.36
C CYS A 214 -14.38 -8.08 10.84
N VAL A 215 -13.37 -8.60 11.55
CA VAL A 215 -13.12 -8.28 12.97
C VAL A 215 -12.88 -6.79 13.18
N THR A 216 -12.08 -6.17 12.31
CA THR A 216 -11.82 -4.72 12.37
C THR A 216 -13.10 -3.93 12.17
N LEU A 217 -13.93 -4.33 11.20
CA LEU A 217 -15.20 -3.68 10.94
C LEU A 217 -16.18 -3.84 12.12
N SER A 218 -16.26 -5.04 12.70
CA SER A 218 -17.07 -5.32 13.90
C SER A 218 -16.64 -4.47 15.09
N LEU A 219 -15.34 -4.28 15.32
CA LEU A 219 -14.81 -3.41 16.37
C LEU A 219 -15.21 -1.95 16.14
N ILE A 220 -15.10 -1.45 14.90
CA ILE A 220 -15.50 -0.08 14.56
C ILE A 220 -17.00 0.12 14.84
N PHE A 221 -17.85 -0.78 14.35
CA PHE A 221 -19.29 -0.69 14.60
C PHE A 221 -19.62 -0.82 16.09
N GLY A 222 -18.94 -1.70 16.82
CA GLY A 222 -19.10 -1.85 18.26
C GLY A 222 -18.82 -0.54 19.02
N VAL A 223 -17.74 0.16 18.67
CA VAL A 223 -17.39 1.46 19.27
C VAL A 223 -18.46 2.52 18.95
N VAL A 224 -18.91 2.60 17.69
CA VAL A 224 -19.94 3.57 17.28
C VAL A 224 -21.26 3.31 18.01
N ILE A 225 -21.67 2.05 18.14
CA ILE A 225 -22.90 1.65 18.85
C ILE A 225 -22.77 1.99 20.34
N ALA A 226 -21.65 1.66 20.98
CA ALA A 226 -21.40 1.97 22.39
C ALA A 226 -21.41 3.48 22.66
N ALA A 227 -20.80 4.29 21.78
CA ALA A 227 -20.85 5.74 21.86
C ALA A 227 -22.28 6.28 21.72
N GLY A 228 -23.08 5.70 20.82
CA GLY A 228 -24.50 6.02 20.67
C GLY A 228 -25.30 5.74 21.94
N PHE A 229 -25.09 4.58 22.58
CA PHE A 229 -25.74 4.27 23.85
C PHE A 229 -25.32 5.21 24.98
N ALA A 230 -24.02 5.51 25.09
CA ALA A 230 -23.51 6.44 26.09
C ALA A 230 -24.11 7.85 25.91
N PHE A 231 -24.21 8.32 24.66
CA PHE A 231 -24.83 9.61 24.34
C PHE A 231 -26.33 9.63 24.66
N THR A 232 -27.08 8.59 24.28
CA THR A 232 -28.50 8.47 24.63
C THR A 232 -28.70 8.42 26.15
N GLY A 233 -27.88 7.64 26.87
CA GLY A 233 -27.91 7.58 28.33
C GLY A 233 -27.63 8.92 28.98
N PHE A 234 -26.66 9.67 28.46
CA PHE A 234 -26.37 11.04 28.90
C PHE A 234 -27.55 11.99 28.68
N LEU A 235 -28.22 11.94 27.51
CA LEU A 235 -29.40 12.76 27.24
C LEU A 235 -30.57 12.43 28.17
N LEU A 236 -30.80 11.15 28.45
CA LEU A 236 -31.84 10.72 29.40
C LEU A 236 -31.54 11.22 30.82
N LEU A 237 -30.28 11.15 31.26
CA LEU A 237 -29.84 11.68 32.54
C LEU A 237 -30.07 13.19 32.65
N VAL A 238 -29.71 13.96 31.62
CA VAL A 238 -29.94 15.42 31.57
C VAL A 238 -31.44 15.72 31.60
N SER A 239 -32.25 15.00 30.81
CA SER A 239 -33.71 15.18 30.80
C SER A 239 -34.33 14.92 32.18
N PHE A 240 -33.89 13.86 32.85
CA PHE A 240 -34.35 13.53 34.21
C PHE A 240 -33.99 14.63 35.21
N LEU A 241 -32.74 15.10 35.20
CA LEU A 241 -32.29 16.18 36.08
C LEU A 241 -33.09 17.48 35.86
N LEU A 242 -33.34 17.86 34.60
CA LEU A 242 -34.15 19.04 34.28
C LEU A 242 -35.60 18.89 34.77
N SER A 243 -36.20 17.71 34.65
CA SER A 243 -37.55 17.45 35.16
C SER A 243 -37.66 17.42 36.68
N SER A 244 -36.55 17.21 37.39
CA SER A 244 -36.52 17.15 38.86
C SER A 244 -36.37 18.52 39.53
N ILE A 245 -36.02 19.56 38.77
CA ILE A 245 -35.75 20.91 39.28
C ILE A 245 -36.96 21.86 39.08
N GLY A 246 -37.92 21.49 38.22
CA GLY A 246 -39.16 22.24 38.00
C GLY A 246 -40.34 21.62 38.73
#